data_AF-A0A662PKQ2-F1
#
_entry.id   AF-A0A662PKQ2-F1
#
_cell.length_a   1.000
_cell.length_b   1.000
_cell.length_c   1.000
_cell.angle_alpha   90.00
_cell.angle_beta   90.00
_cell.angle_gamma   90.00
#
_symmetry.space_group_name_H-M   'P 1'
#
loop_
_entity.id
_entity.type
_entity.pdbx_description
1 polymer ?
#
loop_
_entity_poly.entity_id
_entity_poly.type
_entity_poly.pdbx_seq_one_letter_code
_entity_poly.pdbx_strand_id
1 'polypeptide(L)' 'MTAPELISNLSEVIESSLKSGLKFIVTSGLGYEDCLKALEISDYKFIYPSLGIAPYDLEGYEEVLSLIEKERKRIVAIG' A
#
# COMPACT_ATOMS: atom_id res chain seq x y z
N MET A 1 -8.50 -3.40 2.68
CA MET A 1 -9.27 -2.14 2.69
C MET A 1 -8.33 -0.95 2.58
N THR A 2 -8.05 -0.46 1.37
CA THR A 2 -7.83 1.00 1.20
C THR A 2 -9.20 1.66 1.25
N ALA A 3 -9.49 2.39 2.32
CA ALA A 3 -10.79 3.04 2.51
C ALA A 3 -11.06 4.02 1.34
N PRO A 4 -12.19 3.92 0.62
CA PRO A 4 -12.52 4.81 -0.50
C PRO A 4 -12.48 6.29 -0.12
N GLU A 5 -12.82 6.59 1.14
CA GLU A 5 -12.77 7.92 1.75
C GLU A 5 -11.35 8.51 1.79
N LEU A 6 -10.32 7.67 1.87
CA LEU A 6 -8.92 8.11 1.89
C LEU A 6 -8.45 8.59 0.51
N ILE A 7 -9.06 8.09 -0.57
CA ILE A 7 -8.64 8.44 -1.94
C ILE A 7 -9.14 9.84 -2.32
N SER A 8 -10.34 10.22 -1.87
CA SER A 8 -10.92 11.53 -2.21
C SER A 8 -10.19 12.71 -1.55
N ASN A 9 -9.50 12.48 -0.43
CA ASN A 9 -8.77 13.50 0.32
C ASN A 9 -7.28 13.16 0.55
N LEU A 10 -6.71 12.25 -0.24
CA LEU A 10 -5.36 11.72 -0.01
C LEU A 10 -4.30 12.82 0.15
N SER A 11 -4.33 13.84 -0.71
CA SER A 11 -3.40 14.97 -0.65
C SER A 11 -3.48 15.74 0.67
N GLU A 12 -4.69 15.98 1.18
CA GLU A 12 -4.90 16.69 2.45
C GLU A 12 -4.42 15.85 3.65
N VAL A 13 -4.65 14.54 3.60
CA VAL A 13 -4.15 13.59 4.60
C VAL A 13 -2.62 13.57 4.62
N ILE A 14 -1.98 13.57 3.45
CA ILE A 14 -0.51 13.63 3.34
C ILE A 14 0.02 14.96 3.90
N GLU A 15 -0.57 16.09 3.52
CA GLU A 15 -0.14 17.40 4.01
C GLU A 15 -0.27 17.55 5.53
N SER A 16 -1.40 17.12 6.09
CA SER A 16 -1.62 17.15 7.56
C SER A 16 -0.65 16.23 8.30
N SER A 17 -0.34 15.05 7.72
CA SER A 17 0.65 14.13 8.26
C SER A 17 2.06 14.73 8.26
N LEU A 18 2.45 15.44 7.19
CA LEU A 18 3.74 16.14 7.15
C LEU A 18 3.81 17.24 8.21
N LYS A 19 2.73 18.02 8.39
CA LYS A 19 2.65 19.09 9.41
C LYS A 19 2.69 18.56 10.84
N SER A 20 2.24 17.33 11.09
CA SER A 20 2.31 16.70 12.42
C SER A 20 3.69 16.16 12.78
N GLY A 21 4.63 16.15 11.84
CA GLY A 21 5.98 15.63 12.04
C GLY A 21 6.14 14.15 11.71
N LEU A 22 5.12 13.50 11.13
CA LEU A 22 5.24 12.15 10.58
C LEU A 22 6.36 12.12 9.54
N LYS A 23 7.20 11.08 9.57
CA LYS A 23 8.39 10.98 8.72
C LYS A 23 8.16 10.17 7.45
N PHE A 24 7.35 9.14 7.53
CA PHE A 24 6.97 8.28 6.42
C PHE A 24 5.72 7.49 6.79
N ILE A 25 5.06 6.94 5.76
CA ILE A 25 3.90 6.06 5.84
C ILE A 25 4.29 4.75 5.16
N VAL A 26 3.98 3.62 5.81
CA VAL A 26 3.97 2.31 5.15
C VAL A 26 2.51 1.94 4.92
N THR A 27 2.09 1.88 3.66
CA THR A 27 0.74 1.44 3.28
C THR A 27 0.74 -0.06 2.99
N SER A 28 -0.38 -0.75 3.18
CA SER A 28 -0.46 -2.20 3.02
C SER A 28 -1.60 -2.60 2.08
N GLY A 29 -1.27 -3.39 1.07
CA GLY A 29 -2.27 -4.12 0.27
C GLY A 29 -2.62 -5.46 0.94
N LEU A 30 -3.90 -5.80 1.02
CA LEU A 30 -4.41 -6.99 1.72
C LEU A 30 -5.04 -8.02 0.77
N GLY A 31 -4.61 -8.01 -0.49
CA GLY A 31 -5.16 -8.76 -1.61
C GLY A 31 -4.72 -8.12 -2.92
N TYR A 32 -4.96 -8.75 -4.06
CA TYR A 32 -4.39 -8.29 -5.35
C TYR A 32 -4.76 -6.85 -5.70
N GLU A 33 -6.05 -6.50 -5.65
CA GLU A 33 -6.53 -5.15 -5.98
C GLU A 33 -6.04 -4.08 -4.99
N ASP A 34 -6.00 -4.41 -3.70
CA ASP A 34 -5.47 -3.51 -2.68
C ASP A 34 -3.95 -3.32 -2.83
N CYS A 35 -3.22 -4.36 -3.27
CA CYS A 35 -1.81 -4.27 -3.60
C CYS A 35 -1.55 -3.34 -4.78
N LEU A 36 -2.36 -3.40 -5.84
CA LEU A 36 -2.26 -2.48 -6.97
C LEU A 36 -2.47 -1.02 -6.53
N LYS A 37 -3.47 -0.77 -5.69
CA LYS A 37 -3.72 0.57 -5.13
C LYS A 37 -2.59 1.04 -4.23
N ALA A 38 -2.03 0.16 -3.39
CA ALA A 38 -0.87 0.48 -2.55
C ALA A 38 0.34 0.91 -3.38
N LEU A 39 0.58 0.24 -4.52
CA LEU A 39 1.60 0.62 -5.49
C LEU A 39 1.28 1.93 -6.20
N GLU A 40 0.01 2.19 -6.54
CA GLU A 40 -0.44 3.42 -7.20
C GLU A 40 -0.22 4.65 -6.32
N ILE A 41 -0.61 4.58 -5.05
CA ILE A 41 -0.47 5.72 -4.11
C ILE A 41 0.97 5.94 -3.63
N SER A 42 1.84 4.94 -3.81
CA SER A 42 3.23 5.03 -3.36
C SER A 42 4.02 6.06 -4.18
N ASP A 43 4.67 7.00 -3.49
CA ASP A 43 5.52 8.04 -4.11
C ASP A 43 7.01 7.82 -3.84
N TYR A 44 7.36 6.80 -3.05
CA TYR A 44 8.72 6.38 -2.70
C TYR A 44 9.55 7.47 -2.00
N LYS A 45 8.90 8.52 -1.50
CA LYS A 45 9.51 9.63 -0.77
C LYS A 45 8.94 9.75 0.63
N PHE A 46 7.63 9.56 0.73
CA PHE A 46 6.90 9.63 1.99
C PHE A 46 6.03 8.38 2.20
N ILE A 47 5.48 7.81 1.13
CA ILE A 47 4.61 6.63 1.19
C ILE A 47 5.32 5.44 0.54
N TYR A 48 5.49 4.38 1.32
CA TYR A 48 6.15 3.14 0.94
C TYR A 48 5.16 1.96 0.96
N PRO A 49 5.12 1.11 -0.07
CA PRO A 49 4.15 0.02 -0.11
C PRO A 49 4.68 -1.25 0.56
N SER A 50 3.78 -1.94 1.25
CA SER A 50 3.86 -3.34 1.66
C SER A 50 2.77 -4.12 0.93
N LEU A 51 3.08 -5.34 0.49
CA LEU A 51 2.13 -6.18 -0.25
C LEU A 51 1.94 -7.51 0.46
N GLY A 52 0.71 -8.00 0.47
CA GLY A 52 0.40 -9.36 0.86
C GLY A 52 -1.10 -9.62 0.85
N ILE A 53 -1.51 -10.57 1.66
CA ILE A 53 -2.86 -11.14 1.62
C ILE A 53 -3.38 -11.37 3.04
N ALA A 54 -4.64 -11.00 3.27
CA ALA A 54 -5.24 -11.20 4.58
C ALA A 54 -5.34 -12.70 4.91
N PRO A 55 -5.04 -13.13 6.15
CA PRO A 55 -4.91 -14.55 6.52
C PRO A 55 -6.21 -15.39 6.46
N TYR A 56 -7.32 -14.82 5.99
CA TYR A 56 -8.63 -15.48 5.88
C TYR A 56 -9.31 -15.30 4.52
N ASP A 57 -8.69 -14.55 3.61
CA ASP A 57 -9.19 -14.28 2.27
C ASP A 57 -8.04 -14.56 1.29
N LEU A 58 -7.88 -15.84 0.94
CA LEU A 58 -6.76 -16.34 0.15
C LEU A 58 -7.08 -16.44 -1.35
N GLU A 59 -8.24 -15.93 -1.79
CA GLU A 59 -8.55 -15.86 -3.21
C GLU A 59 -7.54 -14.93 -3.90
N GLY A 60 -6.94 -15.40 -5.00
CA GLY A 60 -5.94 -14.62 -5.75
C GLY A 60 -4.55 -14.55 -5.10
N TYR A 61 -4.21 -15.47 -4.18
CA TYR A 61 -2.90 -15.46 -3.51
C TYR A 61 -1.71 -15.65 -4.48
N GLU A 62 -1.88 -16.39 -5.57
CA GLU A 62 -0.83 -16.62 -6.57
C GLU A 62 -0.48 -15.33 -7.33
N GLU A 63 -1.48 -14.50 -7.60
CA GLU A 63 -1.36 -13.20 -8.22
C GLU A 63 -0.65 -12.23 -7.28
N VAL A 64 -0.95 -12.27 -5.97
CA VAL A 64 -0.23 -11.48 -4.95
C VAL A 64 1.24 -11.90 -4.88
N LEU A 65 1.54 -13.20 -4.84
CA LEU A 65 2.92 -13.71 -4.83
C LEU A 65 3.67 -13.29 -6.10
N SER A 66 3.04 -13.40 -7.26
CA SER A 66 3.60 -12.97 -8.55
C SER A 66 3.88 -11.46 -8.58
N LEU A 67 2.97 -10.66 -7.99
CA LEU A 67 3.13 -9.22 -7.88
C LEU A 67 4.26 -8.84 -6.92
N ILE A 68 4.38 -9.51 -5.77
CA ILE A 68 5.51 -9.35 -4.83
C ILE A 68 6.84 -9.59 -5.54
N GLU A 69 6.96 -10.69 -6.28
CA GLU A 69 8.20 -11.02 -6.99
C GLU A 69 8.53 -9.98 -8.07
N LYS A 70 7.53 -9.53 -8.82
CA LYS A 70 7.66 -8.49 -9.85
C LYS A 70 8.10 -7.15 -9.26
N GLU A 71 7.51 -6.75 -8.14
CA GLU A 71 7.67 -5.42 -7.54
C GLU A 71 8.69 -5.42 -6.38
N ARG A 72 9.47 -6.49 -6.18
CA ARG A 72 10.42 -6.65 -5.06
C ARG A 72 11.42 -5.51 -4.84
N LYS A 73 11.71 -4.70 -5.87
CA LYS A 73 12.59 -3.51 -5.78
C LYS A 73 11.86 -2.24 -5.31
N ARG A 74 10.54 -2.30 -5.22
CA ARG A 74 9.62 -1.19 -4.99
C ARG A 74 8.78 -1.38 -3.72
N ILE A 75 8.95 -2.49 -3.00
CA ILE A 75 8.24 -2.74 -1.74
C ILE A 75 9.21 -2.71 -0.58
N VAL A 76 8.74 -2.32 0.61
CA VAL A 76 9.54 -2.28 1.83
C VAL A 76 9.24 -3.41 2.80
N ALA A 77 8.14 -4.13 2.58
CA ALA A 77 7.71 -5.25 3.41
C ALA A 77 6.76 -6.20 2.65
N ILE A 78 6.59 -7.39 3.22
CA ILE A 78 5.55 -8.37 2.87
C ILE A 78 4.69 -8.55 4.12
N GLY A 79 3.36 -8.47 4.01
CA GLY A 79 2.46 -8.51 5.17
C GLY A 79 1.02 -8.79 4.82
#